data_AF-A0A415DBA6-F1
#
_entry.id   AF-A0A415DBA6-F1
#
_cell.length_a   1.000
_cell.length_b   1.000
_cell.length_c   1.000
_cell.angle_alpha   90.00
_cell.angle_beta   90.00
_cell.angle_gamma   90.00
#
_symmetry.space_group_name_H-M   'P 1'
#
loop_
_entity.id
_entity.type
_entity.pdbx_description
1 polymer ?
#
loop_
_entity_poly.entity_id
_entity_poly.type
_entity_poly.pdbx_seq_one_letter_code
_entity_poly.pdbx_strand_id
1 'polypeptide(L)'
;MVSTKCPICDNPGIPDYHLQNVICPHCGSDLSIYKKINDAARLDNPKTSDHYFNAKKILIATLAFICIAAVASFISYNVSRKPLLEQIEKMNTEINSLNESLAQAKSKAQTKPETAVVENNQFIYEVQKNDSPWTIVRKFFGITYDWKSIAQKIAEDNGLWDYENNTWREIRPGQKLIIHNKN
;
A
#
# COMPACT_ATOMS: atom_id res chain seq x y z
N MET A 1 13.66 -53.97 41.83
CA MET A 1 12.70 -53.36 42.77
C MET A 1 13.49 -52.99 44.02
N VAL A 2 13.41 -51.75 44.50
CA VAL A 2 14.10 -51.34 45.73
C VAL A 2 13.34 -51.98 46.90
N SER A 3 14.01 -52.86 47.63
CA SER A 3 13.48 -53.58 48.78
C SER A 3 14.04 -52.95 50.05
N THR A 4 13.19 -52.56 50.98
CA THR A 4 13.56 -52.01 52.29
C THR A 4 13.34 -53.05 53.40
N LYS A 5 13.86 -52.78 54.60
CA LYS A 5 13.60 -53.59 55.80
C LYS A 5 12.47 -52.98 56.60
N CYS A 6 11.65 -53.81 57.25
CA CYS A 6 10.61 -53.34 58.16
C CYS A 6 11.25 -52.63 59.37
N PRO A 7 10.88 -51.39 59.70
CA PRO A 7 11.46 -50.66 60.83
C PRO A 7 10.98 -51.19 62.20
N ILE A 8 10.00 -52.10 62.23
CA ILE A 8 9.41 -52.65 63.46
C ILE A 8 10.01 -54.01 63.81
N CYS A 9 10.23 -54.88 62.82
CA CYS A 9 10.67 -56.26 63.04
C CYS A 9 11.86 -56.69 62.18
N ASP A 10 12.50 -55.73 61.50
CA ASP A 10 13.66 -55.94 60.61
C ASP A 10 13.45 -56.91 59.44
N ASN A 11 12.21 -57.34 59.18
CA ASN A 11 11.89 -58.22 58.06
C ASN A 11 12.36 -57.58 56.73
N PRO A 12 13.31 -58.22 56.02
CA PRO A 12 13.80 -57.72 54.74
C PRO A 12 12.78 -58.01 53.63
N GLY A 13 12.99 -57.46 52.44
CA GLY A 13 12.18 -57.84 51.28
C GLY A 13 10.88 -57.07 51.14
N ILE A 14 10.62 -56.05 51.95
CA ILE A 14 9.36 -55.30 51.87
C ILE A 14 9.46 -54.15 50.85
N PRO A 15 8.34 -53.75 50.22
CA PRO A 15 8.34 -52.57 49.37
C PRO A 15 8.61 -51.28 50.17
N ASP A 16 9.06 -50.23 49.46
CA ASP A 16 9.34 -48.94 50.08
C ASP A 16 8.07 -48.28 50.65
N TYR A 17 7.97 -48.31 51.98
CA TYR A 17 6.85 -47.77 52.75
C TYR A 17 6.81 -46.24 52.82
N HIS A 18 7.83 -45.54 52.31
CA HIS A 18 7.78 -44.08 52.15
C HIS A 18 7.04 -43.65 50.87
N LEU A 19 6.86 -44.56 49.92
CA LEU A 19 6.25 -44.28 48.61
C LEU A 19 4.85 -44.89 48.47
N GLN A 20 4.58 -46.02 49.13
CA GLN A 20 3.29 -46.71 49.06
C GLN A 20 2.85 -47.26 50.41
N ASN A 21 1.56 -47.59 50.51
CA ASN A 21 1.00 -48.20 51.70
C ASN A 21 1.46 -49.65 51.80
N VAL A 22 2.16 -50.00 52.87
CA VAL A 22 2.75 -51.32 53.08
C VAL A 22 2.35 -51.83 54.45
N ILE A 23 1.75 -53.02 54.50
CA ILE A 23 1.57 -53.77 55.73
C ILE A 23 2.68 -54.83 55.76
N CYS A 24 3.43 -54.90 56.85
CA CYS A 24 4.50 -55.88 56.96
C CYS A 24 3.91 -57.30 57.03
N PRO A 25 4.32 -58.25 56.16
CA PRO A 25 3.79 -59.61 56.18
C PRO A 25 4.27 -60.43 57.39
N HIS A 26 5.35 -60.00 58.05
CA HIS A 26 5.93 -60.72 59.17
C HIS A 26 5.31 -60.31 60.52
N CYS A 27 5.21 -59.01 60.80
CA CYS A 27 4.69 -58.51 62.08
C CYS A 27 3.29 -57.88 62.01
N GLY A 28 2.69 -57.78 60.82
CA GLY A 28 1.35 -57.21 60.62
C GLY A 28 1.26 -55.69 60.82
N SER A 29 2.37 -55.00 61.07
CA SER A 29 2.37 -53.55 61.31
C SER A 29 2.04 -52.78 60.03
N ASP A 30 1.14 -51.80 60.15
CA ASP A 30 0.82 -50.85 59.08
C ASP A 30 1.87 -49.74 59.02
N LEU A 31 2.65 -49.71 57.94
CA LEU A 31 3.71 -48.73 57.70
C LEU A 31 3.22 -47.51 56.91
N SER A 32 1.92 -47.41 56.61
CA SER A 32 1.35 -46.30 55.84
C SER A 32 1.52 -44.92 56.51
N ILE A 33 1.79 -44.89 57.82
CA ILE A 33 2.09 -43.66 58.54
C ILE A 33 3.38 -42.99 58.05
N TYR A 34 4.40 -43.77 57.70
CA TYR A 34 5.67 -43.25 57.20
C TYR A 34 5.53 -42.58 55.84
N LYS A 35 4.64 -43.11 54.99
CA LYS A 35 4.23 -42.45 53.75
C LYS A 35 3.58 -41.10 54.03
N LYS A 36 2.60 -41.05 54.94
CA LYS A 36 1.91 -39.78 55.30
C LYS A 36 2.88 -38.72 55.81
N ILE A 37 3.85 -39.11 56.64
CA ILE A 37 4.89 -38.19 57.14
C ILE A 37 5.78 -37.71 55.99
N ASN A 38 6.18 -38.59 55.08
CA ASN A 38 6.99 -38.24 53.91
C ASN A 38 6.22 -37.32 52.94
N ASP A 39 4.94 -37.56 52.73
CA ASP A 39 4.06 -36.73 51.91
C ASP A 39 3.88 -35.33 52.54
N ALA A 40 3.67 -35.26 53.86
CA ALA A 40 3.59 -33.99 54.59
C ALA A 40 4.89 -33.18 54.47
N ALA A 41 6.05 -33.82 54.66
CA ALA A 41 7.35 -33.17 54.51
C ALA A 41 7.61 -32.63 53.09
N ARG A 42 7.03 -33.27 52.06
CA ARG A 42 7.10 -32.78 50.67
C ARG A 42 6.17 -31.60 50.40
N LEU A 43 5.05 -31.49 51.11
CA LEU A 43 4.13 -30.36 50.98
C LEU A 43 4.68 -29.09 51.65
N ASP A 44 5.36 -29.23 52.79
CA ASP A 44 5.97 -28.10 53.52
C ASP A 44 7.23 -27.55 52.85
N ASN A 45 7.85 -28.36 51.98
CA ASN A 45 9.02 -27.98 51.20
C ASN A 45 8.66 -27.99 49.70
N PRO A 46 7.73 -27.11 49.25
CA PRO A 46 7.51 -26.97 47.82
C PRO A 46 8.83 -26.42 47.28
N LYS A 47 9.54 -27.23 46.50
CA LYS A 47 10.50 -26.70 45.53
C LYS A 47 9.67 -25.89 44.55
N THR A 48 9.31 -24.66 44.93
CA THR A 48 8.71 -23.70 44.04
C THR A 48 9.73 -23.48 42.96
N SER A 49 9.49 -24.06 41.79
CA SER A 49 10.35 -23.89 40.64
C SER A 49 10.39 -22.40 40.32
N ASP A 50 11.50 -21.73 40.65
CA ASP A 50 11.78 -20.33 40.33
C ASP A 50 11.54 -20.01 38.84
N HIS A 51 11.55 -21.04 38.00
CA HIS A 51 11.26 -21.00 36.58
C HIS A 51 9.85 -20.47 36.21
N TYR A 52 8.81 -20.74 37.02
CA TYR A 52 7.43 -20.32 36.67
C TYR A 52 7.16 -18.84 36.98
N PHE A 53 7.72 -18.32 38.08
CA PHE A 53 7.60 -16.90 38.43
C PHE A 53 8.39 -15.99 37.48
N ASN A 54 9.59 -16.43 37.06
CA ASN A 54 10.40 -15.69 36.10
C ASN A 54 9.79 -15.70 34.69
N ALA A 55 9.18 -16.82 34.26
CA ALA A 55 8.48 -16.91 32.98
C ALA A 55 7.30 -15.92 32.87
N LYS A 56 6.49 -15.77 33.93
CA LYS A 56 5.38 -14.79 33.94
C LYS A 56 5.87 -13.34 33.83
N LYS A 57 6.96 -12.98 34.50
CA LYS A 57 7.54 -11.63 34.40
C LYS A 57 8.06 -11.33 33.00
N ILE A 58 8.71 -12.29 32.36
CA ILE A 58 9.20 -12.16 30.97
C ILE A 58 8.01 -12.00 29.99
N LEU A 59 6.94 -12.76 30.19
CA LEU A 59 5.74 -12.68 29.34
C LEU A 59 5.05 -11.31 29.46
N ILE A 60 4.96 -10.75 30.66
CA ILE A 60 4.40 -9.40 30.87
C ILE A 60 5.29 -8.32 30.24
N ALA A 61 6.61 -8.41 30.41
CA ALA A 61 7.55 -7.44 29.84
C ALA A 61 7.55 -7.44 28.30
N THR A 62 7.50 -8.63 27.70
CA THR A 62 7.42 -8.77 26.23
C THR A 62 6.10 -8.21 25.68
N LEU A 63 4.99 -8.47 26.35
CA LEU A 63 3.68 -7.91 25.95
C LEU A 63 3.67 -6.38 26.02
N ALA A 64 4.23 -5.79 27.09
CA ALA A 64 4.33 -4.34 27.23
C ALA A 64 5.19 -3.70 26.13
N PHE A 65 6.30 -4.35 25.76
CA PHE A 65 7.16 -3.86 24.68
C PHE A 65 6.44 -3.87 23.32
N ILE A 66 5.68 -4.93 23.02
CA ILE A 66 4.87 -5.03 21.79
C ILE A 66 3.83 -3.90 21.75
N CYS A 67 3.14 -3.63 22.86
CA CYS A 67 2.18 -2.53 22.93
C CYS A 67 2.83 -1.17 22.64
N ILE A 68 4.00 -0.90 23.22
CA ILE A 68 4.74 0.35 22.98
C ILE A 68 5.16 0.47 21.52
N ALA A 69 5.69 -0.61 20.93
CA ALA A 69 6.10 -0.63 19.53
C ALA A 69 4.91 -0.43 18.57
N ALA A 70 3.74 -1.01 18.88
CA ALA A 70 2.52 -0.82 18.11
C ALA A 70 2.02 0.63 18.16
N VAL A 71 2.01 1.25 19.35
CA VAL A 71 1.62 2.67 19.51
C VAL A 71 2.58 3.59 18.78
N ALA A 72 3.90 3.36 18.90
CA ALA A 72 4.91 4.14 18.18
C ALA A 72 4.73 4.01 16.66
N SER A 73 4.52 2.79 16.15
CA SER A 73 4.28 2.53 14.74
C SER A 73 3.01 3.21 14.25
N PHE A 74 1.93 3.20 15.05
CA PHE A 74 0.69 3.88 14.72
C PHE A 74 0.86 5.40 14.66
N ILE A 75 1.58 6.00 15.62
CA ILE A 75 1.89 7.43 15.61
C ILE A 75 2.72 7.79 14.37
N SER A 76 3.79 7.04 14.09
CA SER A 76 4.62 7.26 12.90
C SER A 76 3.82 7.14 11.60
N TYR A 77 2.95 6.14 11.47
CA TYR A 77 2.07 5.97 10.32
C TYR A 77 1.15 7.18 10.10
N ASN A 78 0.53 7.68 11.19
CA ASN A 78 -0.35 8.85 11.11
C ASN A 78 0.42 10.15 10.80
N VAL A 79 1.62 10.32 11.37
CA VAL A 79 2.49 11.49 11.11
C VAL A 79 2.94 11.54 9.65
N SER A 80 3.34 10.40 9.07
CA SER A 80 3.72 10.32 7.66
C SER A 80 2.55 10.58 6.70
N ARG A 81 1.30 10.36 7.14
CA ARG A 81 0.11 10.55 6.29
C ARG A 81 -0.36 12.01 6.22
N LYS A 82 -0.11 12.81 7.26
CA LYS A 82 -0.46 14.25 7.28
C LYS A 82 0.06 15.04 6.06
N PRO A 83 1.36 14.98 5.70
CA PRO A 83 1.86 15.75 4.56
C PRO A 83 1.27 15.28 3.22
N LEU A 84 0.88 14.01 3.10
CA LEU A 84 0.20 13.49 1.90
C LEU A 84 -1.22 14.08 1.79
N LEU A 85 -1.97 14.14 2.89
CA LEU A 85 -3.32 14.70 2.91
C LEU A 85 -3.31 16.21 2.59
N GLU A 86 -2.36 16.95 3.15
CA GLU A 86 -2.18 18.38 2.84
C GLU A 86 -1.82 18.60 1.36
N GLN A 87 -0.97 17.75 0.78
CA GLN A 87 -0.66 17.81 -0.66
C GLN A 87 -1.89 17.52 -1.52
N ILE A 88 -2.71 16.53 -1.15
CA ILE A 88 -3.95 16.20 -1.87
C ILE A 88 -4.94 17.38 -1.81
N GLU A 89 -5.10 18.00 -0.66
CA GLU A 89 -5.97 19.17 -0.49
C GLU A 89 -5.49 20.34 -1.35
N LYS A 90 -4.17 20.61 -1.34
CA LYS A 90 -3.57 21.65 -2.18
C LYS A 90 -3.76 21.39 -3.68
N MET A 91 -3.57 20.15 -4.14
CA MET A 91 -3.80 19.80 -5.54
C MET A 91 -5.27 19.98 -5.94
N ASN A 92 -6.21 19.60 -5.06
CA ASN A 92 -7.63 19.79 -5.33
C ASN A 92 -8.02 21.27 -5.44
N THR A 93 -7.45 22.15 -4.60
CA THR A 93 -7.70 23.59 -4.69
C THR A 93 -7.10 24.19 -5.96
N GLU A 94 -5.90 23.77 -6.36
CA GLU A 94 -5.28 24.17 -7.63
C GLU A 94 -6.14 23.74 -8.83
N ILE A 95 -6.62 22.49 -8.88
CA ILE A 95 -7.50 21.99 -9.95
C ILE A 95 -8.80 22.80 -10.03
N ASN A 96 -9.42 23.09 -8.89
CA ASN A 96 -10.66 23.87 -8.86
C ASN A 96 -10.42 25.29 -9.38
N SER A 97 -9.33 25.95 -8.96
CA SER A 97 -9.00 27.29 -9.45
C SER A 97 -8.70 27.31 -10.96
N LEU A 98 -8.02 26.28 -11.47
CA LEU A 98 -7.76 26.13 -12.91
C LEU A 98 -9.06 25.93 -13.68
N ASN A 99 -9.96 25.08 -13.19
CA ASN A 99 -11.28 24.86 -13.80
C ASN A 99 -12.12 26.15 -13.83
N GLU A 100 -12.11 26.93 -12.75
CA GLU A 100 -12.77 28.23 -12.71
C GLU A 100 -12.17 29.22 -13.72
N SER A 101 -10.83 29.30 -13.79
CA SER A 101 -10.14 30.15 -14.76
C SER A 101 -10.46 29.76 -16.21
N LEU A 102 -10.59 28.46 -16.48
CA LEU A 102 -10.95 27.91 -17.78
C LEU A 102 -12.42 28.19 -18.11
N ALA A 103 -13.33 28.08 -17.14
CA ALA A 103 -14.73 28.46 -17.31
C ALA A 103 -14.88 29.97 -17.59
N GLN A 104 -14.12 30.83 -16.90
CA GLN A 104 -14.08 32.27 -17.15
C GLN A 104 -13.45 32.62 -18.50
N ALA A 105 -12.41 31.91 -18.93
CA ALA A 105 -11.82 32.10 -20.25
C ALA A 105 -12.80 31.72 -21.37
N LYS A 106 -13.57 30.63 -21.19
CA LYS A 106 -14.63 30.21 -22.11
C LYS A 106 -15.78 31.22 -22.18
N SER A 107 -16.22 31.78 -21.06
CA SER A 107 -17.30 32.77 -21.06
C SER A 107 -16.88 34.13 -21.66
N LYS A 108 -15.61 34.53 -21.46
CA LYS A 108 -15.03 35.71 -22.12
C LYS A 108 -14.81 35.52 -23.62
N ALA A 109 -14.57 34.29 -24.08
CA ALA A 109 -14.49 33.98 -25.50
C ALA A 109 -15.87 34.09 -26.21
N GLN A 110 -16.98 33.97 -25.49
CA GLN A 110 -18.35 34.04 -26.04
C GLN A 110 -18.95 35.45 -26.12
N THR A 111 -18.24 36.50 -25.69
CA THR A 111 -18.76 37.89 -25.66
C THR A 111 -18.17 38.82 -26.73
N LYS A 112 -17.41 38.30 -27.68
CA LYS A 112 -17.07 39.02 -28.93
C LYS A 112 -18.10 38.60 -30.00
N PRO A 113 -18.69 39.50 -30.80
CA PRO A 113 -19.81 39.15 -31.67
C PRO A 113 -19.36 38.13 -32.71
N GLU A 114 -19.76 36.89 -32.48
CA GLU A 114 -19.63 35.75 -33.38
C GLU A 114 -20.65 35.96 -34.49
N THR A 115 -20.13 36.34 -35.65
CA THR A 115 -20.90 36.41 -36.89
C THR A 115 -21.28 34.98 -37.24
N ALA A 116 -22.57 34.68 -37.17
CA ALA A 116 -23.27 33.53 -37.74
C ALA A 116 -22.50 32.19 -37.80
N VAL A 117 -22.88 31.29 -36.89
CA VAL A 117 -22.65 29.85 -36.98
C VAL A 117 -23.07 29.34 -38.35
N VAL A 118 -22.10 29.04 -39.19
CA VAL A 118 -22.25 28.10 -40.31
C VAL A 118 -21.45 26.87 -39.94
N GLU A 119 -22.15 25.74 -39.94
CA GLU A 119 -21.68 24.38 -39.75
C GLU A 119 -20.68 23.98 -40.87
N ASN A 120 -19.50 24.59 -40.87
CA ASN A 120 -18.40 24.22 -41.74
C ASN A 120 -17.21 23.90 -40.83
N ASN A 121 -16.75 22.64 -40.82
CA ASN A 121 -15.53 22.17 -40.14
C ASN A 121 -14.24 22.76 -40.78
N GLN A 122 -14.25 24.05 -41.08
CA GLN A 122 -13.20 24.79 -41.75
C GLN A 122 -12.57 25.77 -40.77
N PHE A 123 -11.28 25.61 -40.52
CA PHE A 123 -10.50 26.46 -39.62
C PHE A 123 -9.52 27.30 -40.43
N ILE A 124 -9.41 28.58 -40.09
CA ILE A 124 -8.32 29.42 -40.58
C ILE A 124 -7.18 29.34 -39.56
N TYR A 125 -6.09 28.69 -39.95
CA TYR A 125 -4.88 28.55 -39.15
C TYR A 125 -3.83 29.58 -39.56
N GLU A 126 -3.28 30.30 -38.60
CA GLU A 126 -2.11 31.16 -38.83
C GLU A 126 -0.83 30.38 -38.52
N VAL A 127 0.01 30.19 -39.53
CA VAL A 127 1.28 29.46 -39.44
C VAL A 127 2.18 30.12 -38.40
N GLN A 128 2.70 29.32 -37.48
CA GLN A 128 3.59 29.77 -36.42
C GLN A 128 5.06 29.58 -36.81
N LYS A 129 5.95 30.26 -36.09
CA LYS A 129 7.39 30.06 -36.26
C LYS A 129 7.75 28.58 -35.98
N ASN A 130 8.51 27.98 -36.89
CA ASN A 130 8.93 26.56 -36.87
C ASN A 130 7.81 25.55 -37.15
N ASP A 131 6.66 25.97 -37.68
CA ASP A 131 5.70 25.02 -38.21
C ASP A 131 6.23 24.29 -39.44
N SER A 132 5.92 23.01 -39.51
CA SER A 132 6.13 22.15 -40.66
C SER A 132 4.79 21.51 -41.05
N PRO A 133 4.66 20.98 -42.27
CA PRO A 133 3.46 20.25 -42.70
C PRO A 133 2.98 19.22 -41.68
N TRP A 134 3.93 18.47 -41.10
CA TRP A 134 3.64 17.46 -40.10
C TRP A 134 3.18 18.03 -38.75
N THR A 135 3.79 19.11 -38.25
CA THR A 135 3.35 19.72 -36.97
C THR A 135 1.95 20.31 -37.11
N ILE A 136 1.62 20.86 -38.29
CA ILE A 136 0.28 21.34 -38.61
C ILE A 136 -0.70 20.17 -38.59
N VAL A 137 -0.45 19.09 -39.34
CA VAL A 137 -1.34 17.92 -39.33
C VAL A 137 -1.53 17.37 -37.92
N ARG A 138 -0.44 17.19 -37.17
CA ARG A 138 -0.50 16.69 -35.80
C ARG A 138 -1.38 17.55 -34.88
N LYS A 139 -1.34 18.88 -35.05
CA LYS A 139 -2.13 19.82 -34.22
C LYS A 139 -3.63 19.64 -34.43
N PHE A 140 -4.07 19.33 -35.65
CA PHE A 140 -5.50 19.25 -35.99
C PHE A 140 -6.06 17.83 -36.02
N PHE A 141 -5.25 16.83 -36.39
CA PHE A 141 -5.68 15.44 -36.62
C PHE A 141 -5.00 14.44 -35.67
N GLY A 142 -4.06 14.87 -34.84
CA GLY A 142 -3.31 13.99 -33.94
C GLY A 142 -2.22 13.16 -34.64
N ILE A 143 -1.79 12.07 -34.00
CA ILE A 143 -0.79 11.16 -34.58
C ILE A 143 -1.51 10.18 -35.49
N THR A 144 -1.37 10.35 -36.80
CA THR A 144 -2.00 9.48 -37.80
C THR A 144 -0.95 8.92 -38.78
N TYR A 145 -1.21 7.73 -39.30
CA TYR A 145 -0.32 7.07 -40.28
C TYR A 145 -0.40 7.72 -41.67
N ASP A 146 -1.56 8.28 -42.01
CA ASP A 146 -1.88 8.95 -43.27
C ASP A 146 -1.54 10.45 -43.28
N TRP A 147 -0.73 10.92 -42.31
CA TRP A 147 -0.41 12.34 -42.15
C TRP A 147 0.11 13.01 -43.43
N LYS A 148 0.83 12.27 -44.28
CA LYS A 148 1.36 12.79 -45.56
C LYS A 148 0.24 13.14 -46.53
N SER A 149 -0.79 12.30 -46.62
CA SER A 149 -1.97 12.52 -47.47
C SER A 149 -2.81 13.68 -46.92
N ILE A 150 -2.96 13.77 -45.61
CA ILE A 150 -3.63 14.91 -44.96
C ILE A 150 -2.85 16.21 -45.23
N ALA A 151 -1.52 16.17 -45.07
CA ALA A 151 -0.66 17.31 -45.35
C ALA A 151 -0.78 17.74 -46.83
N GLN A 152 -0.66 16.80 -47.75
CA GLN A 152 -0.85 17.07 -49.18
C GLN A 152 -2.20 17.75 -49.44
N LYS A 153 -3.28 17.21 -48.89
CA LYS A 153 -4.61 17.79 -49.05
C LYS A 153 -4.69 19.22 -48.49
N ILE A 154 -4.09 19.51 -47.34
CA ILE A 154 -4.01 20.87 -46.82
C ILE A 154 -3.25 21.78 -47.80
N ALA A 155 -2.14 21.31 -48.37
CA ALA A 155 -1.39 22.09 -49.35
C ALA A 155 -2.20 22.34 -50.63
N GLU A 156 -2.90 21.33 -51.15
CA GLU A 156 -3.76 21.44 -52.32
C GLU A 156 -4.91 22.43 -52.07
N ASP A 157 -5.60 22.31 -50.94
CA ASP A 157 -6.70 23.19 -50.51
C ASP A 157 -6.24 24.67 -50.38
N ASN A 158 -4.93 24.91 -50.24
CA ASN A 158 -4.33 26.24 -50.10
C ASN A 158 -3.46 26.68 -51.29
N GLY A 159 -3.41 25.90 -52.39
CA GLY A 159 -2.57 26.20 -53.55
C GLY A 159 -1.06 26.14 -53.28
N LEU A 160 -0.64 25.42 -52.24
CA LEU A 160 0.75 25.26 -51.79
C LEU A 160 1.37 23.93 -52.21
N TRP A 161 0.62 23.03 -52.83
CA TRP A 161 1.19 21.78 -53.33
C TRP A 161 2.00 22.04 -54.60
N ASP A 162 3.24 21.55 -54.60
CA ASP A 162 4.10 21.51 -55.77
C ASP A 162 3.98 20.13 -56.42
N TYR A 163 3.24 20.06 -57.53
CA TYR A 163 3.01 18.83 -58.28
C TYR A 163 4.26 18.32 -59.01
N GLU A 164 5.23 19.18 -59.30
CA GLU A 164 6.47 18.77 -59.96
C GLU A 164 7.38 18.03 -58.97
N ASN A 165 7.48 18.57 -57.76
CA ASN A 165 8.37 18.07 -56.72
C ASN A 165 7.68 17.15 -55.69
N ASN A 166 6.36 16.94 -55.82
CA ASN A 166 5.52 16.20 -54.85
C ASN A 166 5.75 16.63 -53.40
N THR A 167 5.78 17.95 -53.16
CA THR A 167 6.09 18.52 -51.86
C THR A 167 5.32 19.80 -51.58
N TRP A 168 5.40 20.26 -50.34
CA TRP A 168 4.89 21.56 -49.95
C TRP A 168 5.81 22.68 -50.46
N ARG A 169 5.20 23.74 -51.00
CA ARG A 169 5.86 25.05 -51.10
C ARG A 169 6.16 25.60 -49.71
N GLU A 170 7.16 26.46 -49.63
CA GLU A 170 7.58 27.10 -48.39
C GLU A 170 6.42 27.83 -47.71
N ILE A 171 6.21 27.54 -46.41
CA ILE A 171 5.25 28.23 -45.56
C ILE A 171 5.96 29.24 -44.67
N ARG A 172 5.33 30.40 -44.44
CA ARG A 172 5.91 31.49 -43.64
C ARG A 172 5.09 31.77 -42.38
N PRO A 173 5.73 32.15 -41.26
CA PRO A 173 5.00 32.60 -40.08
C PRO A 173 4.04 33.75 -40.42
N GLY A 174 2.81 33.70 -39.92
CA GLY A 174 1.74 34.64 -40.23
C GLY A 174 0.91 34.30 -41.48
N GLN A 175 1.34 33.32 -42.28
CA GLN A 175 0.55 32.85 -43.43
C GLN A 175 -0.74 32.16 -42.95
N LYS A 176 -1.87 32.47 -43.59
CA LYS A 176 -3.16 31.87 -43.27
C LYS A 176 -3.40 30.64 -44.13
N LEU A 177 -3.71 29.51 -43.50
CA LEU A 177 -4.09 28.26 -44.13
C LEU A 177 -5.53 27.91 -43.79
N ILE A 178 -6.27 27.43 -44.77
CA ILE A 178 -7.58 26.84 -44.60
C ILE A 178 -7.40 25.35 -44.30
N ILE A 179 -7.93 24.87 -43.18
CA ILE A 179 -7.86 23.46 -42.77
C ILE A 179 -9.27 22.91 -42.64
N HIS A 180 -9.57 21.87 -43.40
CA HIS A 180 -10.84 21.14 -43.37
C HIS A 180 -10.71 19.91 -42.47
N ASN A 181 -11.38 19.90 -41.32
CA ASN A 181 -11.41 18.74 -40.45
C ASN A 181 -12.61 17.84 -40.82
N LYS A 182 -12.39 16.76 -41.58
CA LYS A 182 -13.45 15.76 -41.76
C LYS A 182 -13.46 14.86 -40.52
N ASN A 183 -14.47 15.02 -39.67
CA ASN A 183 -14.81 13.99 -38.67
C ASN A 183 -15.24 12.70 -39.37
#